data_AF-A0A662GGL2-F1
#
_entry.id   AF-A0A662GGL2-F1
#
_cell.length_a   1.000
_cell.length_b   1.000
_cell.length_c   1.000
_cell.angle_alpha   90.00
_cell.angle_beta   90.00
_cell.angle_gamma   90.00
#
_symmetry.space_group_name_H-M   'P 1'
#
loop_
_entity.id
_entity.type
_entity.pdbx_description
1 polymer ?
#
loop_
_entity_poly.entity_id
_entity_poly.type
_entity_poly.pdbx_seq_one_letter_code
_entity_poly.pdbx_strand_id
1 'polypeptide(L)'
;MKAVLKTNSRLEKILESGKFAVTAEIGPPKSADAEVIKRKARALKGYIDAFNVTDGQTAVVRMASWAACLIGKEEGLDPIVQMTCRDRNRIALQMDILGIAALGINNILCLTGDYVSMGNHPSAKPVYDLDSIQLIKTVK
;
A
#
# COMPACT_ATOMS: atom_id res chain seq x y z
N MET A 1 6.18 -19.22 -23.52
CA MET A 1 5.76 -17.88 -24.00
C MET A 1 6.31 -16.85 -23.02
N LYS A 2 6.88 -15.74 -23.47
CA LYS A 2 7.23 -14.64 -22.56
C LYS A 2 5.93 -14.02 -22.06
N ALA A 3 5.74 -13.93 -20.75
CA ALA A 3 4.60 -13.22 -20.18
C ALA A 3 4.61 -11.76 -20.66
N VAL A 4 3.46 -11.28 -21.14
CA VAL A 4 3.27 -9.86 -21.44
C VAL A 4 3.02 -9.16 -20.11
N LEU A 5 3.96 -8.32 -19.69
CA LEU A 5 3.83 -7.53 -18.48
C LEU A 5 2.73 -6.48 -18.68
N LYS A 6 1.84 -6.35 -17.69
CA LYS A 6 0.74 -5.39 -17.70
C LYS A 6 1.17 -4.02 -17.18
N THR A 7 2.20 -3.98 -16.34
CA THR A 7 2.66 -2.77 -15.67
C THR A 7 4.19 -2.64 -15.70
N ASN A 8 4.69 -1.53 -15.16
CA ASN A 8 6.13 -1.33 -14.94
C ASN A 8 6.64 -1.89 -13.60
N SER A 9 5.77 -2.52 -12.81
CA SER A 9 6.09 -3.14 -11.51
C SER A 9 7.28 -4.10 -11.60
N ARG A 10 8.23 -3.95 -10.69
CA ARG A 10 9.31 -4.94 -10.48
C ARG A 10 8.74 -6.21 -9.87
N LEU A 11 7.79 -6.10 -8.95
CA LEU A 11 7.13 -7.26 -8.35
C LEU A 11 6.48 -8.15 -9.40
N GLU A 12 5.71 -7.56 -10.33
CA GLU A 12 5.09 -8.30 -11.45
C GLU A 12 6.16 -9.04 -12.27
N LYS A 13 7.25 -8.34 -12.65
CA LYS A 13 8.36 -8.92 -13.42
C LYS A 13 8.99 -10.14 -12.73
N ILE A 14 9.21 -10.06 -11.42
CA ILE A 14 9.81 -11.15 -10.64
C ILE A 14 8.87 -12.36 -10.61
N LEU A 15 7.59 -12.13 -10.29
CA LEU A 15 6.58 -13.19 -10.21
C LEU A 15 6.36 -13.88 -11.57
N GLU A 16 6.19 -13.12 -12.64
CA GLU A 16 6.01 -13.66 -14.01
C GLU A 16 7.25 -14.40 -14.52
N SER A 17 8.45 -14.08 -13.99
CA SER A 17 9.68 -14.80 -14.32
C SER A 17 9.85 -16.13 -13.58
N GLY A 18 8.94 -16.48 -12.67
CA GLY A 18 9.02 -17.68 -11.83
C GLY A 18 10.11 -17.61 -10.76
N LYS A 19 10.66 -16.43 -10.49
CA LYS A 19 11.65 -16.22 -9.43
C LYS A 19 10.97 -16.02 -8.08
N PHE A 20 11.69 -16.34 -7.01
CA PHE A 20 11.24 -16.06 -5.66
C PHE A 20 11.26 -14.55 -5.39
N ALA A 21 10.11 -13.97 -5.03
CA ALA A 21 9.98 -12.56 -4.72
C ALA A 21 10.24 -12.30 -3.23
N VAL A 22 11.10 -11.33 -2.92
CA VAL A 22 11.35 -10.88 -1.54
C VAL A 22 10.72 -9.51 -1.34
N THR A 23 9.85 -9.39 -0.33
CA THR A 23 9.25 -8.11 0.05
C THR A 23 9.51 -7.77 1.51
N ALA A 24 9.46 -6.48 1.85
CA ALA A 24 9.49 -6.02 3.24
C ALA A 24 8.31 -5.08 3.53
N GLU A 25 7.83 -5.12 4.76
CA GLU A 25 6.80 -4.20 5.26
C GLU A 25 7.44 -3.02 6.00
N ILE A 26 7.02 -1.80 5.65
CA ILE A 26 7.39 -0.56 6.33
C ILE A 26 6.17 -0.04 7.08
N GLY A 27 6.22 -0.06 8.42
CA GLY A 27 5.24 0.67 9.24
C GLY A 27 5.45 2.19 9.12
N PRO A 28 4.42 2.96 8.70
CA PRO A 28 4.53 4.42 8.59
C PRO A 28 4.55 5.11 9.96
N PRO A 29 5.13 6.32 10.05
CA PRO A 29 5.19 7.07 11.31
C PRO A 29 3.80 7.57 11.75
N LYS A 30 3.67 7.85 13.05
CA LYS A 30 2.52 8.59 13.62
C LYS A 30 2.70 10.12 13.53
N SER A 31 3.58 10.58 12.66
CA SER A 31 3.94 11.98 12.46
C SER A 31 4.04 12.27 10.96
N ALA A 32 4.21 13.55 10.61
CA ALA A 32 4.45 13.99 9.24
C ALA A 32 5.93 13.86 8.80
N ASP A 33 6.80 13.24 9.61
CA ASP A 33 8.22 13.13 9.31
C ASP A 33 8.51 12.07 8.23
N ALA A 34 8.76 12.55 7.01
CA ALA A 34 9.10 11.72 5.86
C ALA A 34 10.45 10.98 6.02
N GLU A 35 11.38 11.49 6.84
CA GLU A 35 12.70 10.88 6.99
C GLU A 35 12.64 9.49 7.63
N VAL A 36 11.59 9.22 8.43
CA VAL A 36 11.33 7.87 8.97
C VAL A 36 11.14 6.85 7.84
N ILE A 37 10.43 7.22 6.77
CA ILE A 37 10.24 6.36 5.61
C ILE A 37 11.53 6.27 4.79
N LYS A 38 12.16 7.42 4.50
CA LYS A 38 13.39 7.48 3.69
C LYS A 38 14.51 6.62 4.26
N ARG A 39 14.76 6.73 5.57
CA ARG A 39 15.78 5.92 6.27
C ARG A 39 15.51 4.42 6.14
N LYS A 40 14.26 3.99 6.33
CA LYS A 40 13.87 2.56 6.19
C LYS A 40 13.99 2.10 4.75
N ALA A 41 13.55 2.90 3.79
CA ALA A 41 13.66 2.61 2.36
C ALA A 41 15.13 2.43 1.94
N ARG A 42 16.02 3.36 2.32
CA ARG A 42 17.46 3.27 2.06
C ARG A 42 18.09 2.01 2.65
N ALA A 43 17.70 1.61 3.85
CA ALA A 43 18.21 0.39 4.49
C ALA A 43 17.79 -0.90 3.75
N LEU A 44 16.64 -0.88 3.07
CA LEU A 44 16.10 -2.03 2.34
C LEU A 44 16.55 -2.05 0.86
N LYS A 45 17.00 -0.92 0.32
CA LYS A 45 17.38 -0.78 -1.09
C LYS A 45 18.46 -1.79 -1.48
N GLY A 46 18.20 -2.56 -2.53
CA GLY A 46 19.10 -3.61 -3.02
C GLY A 46 18.88 -5.00 -2.42
N TYR A 47 18.07 -5.12 -1.35
CA TYR A 47 17.78 -6.39 -0.69
C TYR A 47 16.39 -6.95 -0.97
N ILE A 48 15.47 -6.12 -1.48
CA ILE A 48 14.06 -6.48 -1.71
C ILE A 48 13.62 -6.15 -3.14
N ASP A 49 12.61 -6.86 -3.63
CA ASP A 49 12.00 -6.61 -4.93
C ASP A 49 10.88 -5.57 -4.87
N ALA A 50 10.17 -5.51 -3.75
CA ALA A 50 9.15 -4.51 -3.49
C ALA A 50 8.98 -4.29 -1.97
N PHE A 51 8.40 -3.16 -1.59
CA PHE A 51 8.01 -2.90 -0.20
C PHE A 51 6.54 -2.59 -0.12
N ASN A 52 5.91 -2.98 0.98
CA ASN A 52 4.55 -2.59 1.29
C ASN A 52 4.51 -1.64 2.50
N VAL A 53 3.52 -0.76 2.54
CA VAL A 53 3.31 0.15 3.68
C VAL A 53 1.93 -0.08 4.28
N THR A 54 1.85 -0.27 5.59
CA THR A 54 0.56 -0.50 6.27
C THR A 54 -0.35 0.73 6.22
N ASP A 55 -1.66 0.51 6.12
CA ASP A 55 -2.68 1.58 6.10
C ASP A 55 -3.46 1.60 7.42
N GLY A 56 -2.83 2.21 8.43
CA GLY A 56 -3.40 2.29 9.78
C GLY A 56 -3.58 0.92 10.43
N GLN A 57 -2.49 0.15 10.54
CA GLN A 57 -2.45 -1.14 11.26
C GLN A 57 -3.13 -1.00 12.64
N THR A 58 -4.03 -1.93 12.96
CA THR A 58 -4.82 -1.93 14.21
C THR A 58 -5.66 -0.66 14.38
N ALA A 59 -6.12 -0.07 13.27
CA ALA A 59 -6.89 1.18 13.25
C ALA A 59 -6.20 2.37 13.95
N VAL A 60 -4.85 2.38 13.98
CA VAL A 60 -4.07 3.47 14.56
C VAL A 60 -3.72 4.49 13.49
N VAL A 61 -4.00 5.77 13.76
CA VAL A 61 -3.66 6.88 12.84
C VAL A 61 -2.14 6.93 12.61
N ARG A 62 -1.76 6.88 11.34
CA ARG A 62 -0.40 6.98 10.82
C ARG A 62 -0.43 7.74 9.49
N MET A 63 0.74 8.12 8.97
CA MET A 63 0.86 8.61 7.61
C MET A 63 0.19 7.63 6.63
N ALA A 64 -0.61 8.16 5.69
CA ALA A 64 -1.33 7.36 4.71
C ALA A 64 -0.37 6.47 3.91
N SER A 65 -0.77 5.21 3.69
CA SER A 65 0.07 4.21 3.01
C SER A 65 0.55 4.69 1.65
N TRP A 66 -0.35 5.22 0.81
CA TRP A 66 0.00 5.69 -0.53
C TRP A 66 1.03 6.84 -0.52
N ALA A 67 0.96 7.74 0.45
CA ALA A 67 1.91 8.85 0.57
C ALA A 67 3.29 8.36 1.01
N ALA A 68 3.35 7.45 1.97
CA ALA A 68 4.60 6.79 2.37
C ALA A 68 5.18 5.91 1.24
N CYS A 69 4.33 5.27 0.43
CA CYS A 69 4.75 4.57 -0.77
C CYS A 69 5.38 5.50 -1.81
N LEU A 70 4.82 6.71 -2.01
CA LEU A 70 5.41 7.72 -2.88
C LEU A 70 6.81 8.13 -2.40
N ILE A 71 6.97 8.40 -1.10
CA ILE A 71 8.27 8.75 -0.50
C ILE A 71 9.29 7.62 -0.68
N GLY A 72 8.90 6.37 -0.39
CA GLY A 72 9.80 5.22 -0.58
C GLY A 72 10.12 4.95 -2.06
N LYS A 73 9.20 5.27 -2.98
CA LYS A 73 9.41 5.19 -4.42
C LYS A 73 10.46 6.20 -4.89
N GLU A 74 10.46 7.42 -4.36
CA GLU A 74 11.49 8.44 -4.66
C GLU A 74 12.90 7.97 -4.24
N GLU A 75 13.00 7.11 -3.22
CA GLU A 75 14.26 6.46 -2.81
C GLU A 75 14.64 5.27 -3.72
N GLY A 76 13.81 4.93 -4.71
CA GLY A 76 14.08 3.95 -5.77
C GLY A 76 13.59 2.53 -5.50
N LEU A 77 12.62 2.35 -4.61
CA LEU A 77 11.98 1.06 -4.33
C LEU A 77 10.66 0.92 -5.10
N ASP A 78 10.22 -0.31 -5.35
CA ASP A 78 8.91 -0.59 -5.96
C ASP A 78 7.82 -0.74 -4.86
N PRO A 79 6.83 0.17 -4.79
CA PRO A 79 5.85 0.19 -3.71
C PRO A 79 4.64 -0.73 -3.94
N ILE A 80 4.08 -1.19 -2.83
CA ILE A 80 2.78 -1.87 -2.69
C ILE A 80 1.95 -1.10 -1.66
N VAL A 81 0.91 -0.41 -2.12
CA VAL A 81 0.01 0.32 -1.22
C VAL A 81 -0.92 -0.67 -0.54
N GLN A 82 -0.85 -0.81 0.78
CA GLN A 82 -1.94 -1.43 1.50
C GLN A 82 -3.12 -0.44 1.52
N MET A 83 -4.32 -0.91 1.22
CA MET A 83 -5.51 -0.07 1.19
C MET A 83 -6.63 -0.76 1.98
N THR A 84 -7.06 -0.11 3.06
CA THR A 84 -8.12 -0.62 3.94
C THR A 84 -9.48 0.00 3.61
N CYS A 85 -10.53 -0.82 3.63
CA CYS A 85 -11.92 -0.39 3.46
C CYS A 85 -12.55 0.18 4.74
N ARG A 86 -11.92 -0.04 5.90
CA ARG A 86 -12.39 0.40 7.22
C ARG A 86 -12.76 1.88 7.27
N ASP A 87 -11.93 2.76 6.69
CA ASP A 87 -12.04 4.22 6.87
C ASP A 87 -12.58 4.96 5.63
N ARG A 88 -12.82 4.26 4.51
CA ARG A 88 -13.13 4.87 3.20
C ARG A 88 -14.30 4.20 2.51
N ASN A 89 -15.16 5.00 1.86
CA ASN A 89 -16.22 4.47 1.01
C ASN A 89 -15.70 4.20 -0.41
N ARG A 90 -16.52 3.59 -1.28
CA ARG A 90 -16.14 3.27 -2.66
C ARG A 90 -15.67 4.48 -3.48
N ILE A 91 -16.15 5.69 -3.19
CA ILE A 91 -15.75 6.90 -3.91
C ILE A 91 -14.33 7.28 -3.48
N ALA A 92 -14.09 7.37 -2.17
CA ALA A 92 -12.76 7.64 -1.61
C ALA A 92 -11.72 6.60 -2.06
N LEU A 93 -12.07 5.31 -2.03
CA LEU A 93 -11.20 4.23 -2.50
C LEU A 93 -10.84 4.39 -3.98
N GLN A 94 -11.82 4.66 -4.86
CA GLN A 94 -11.56 4.83 -6.29
C GLN A 94 -10.75 6.08 -6.61
N MET A 95 -10.99 7.20 -5.90
CA MET A 95 -10.15 8.40 -6.03
C MET A 95 -8.69 8.10 -5.67
N ASP A 96 -8.46 7.40 -4.55
CA ASP A 96 -7.11 7.00 -4.14
C ASP A 96 -6.48 6.04 -5.17
N ILE A 97 -7.22 5.03 -5.67
CA ILE A 97 -6.73 4.09 -6.70
C ILE A 97 -6.28 4.82 -7.96
N LEU A 98 -7.09 5.76 -8.47
CA LEU A 98 -6.74 6.55 -9.66
C LEU A 98 -5.50 7.42 -9.42
N GLY A 99 -5.38 8.04 -8.25
CA GLY A 99 -4.20 8.82 -7.87
C GLY A 99 -2.94 7.97 -7.76
N ILE A 100 -3.02 6.81 -7.12
CA ILE A 100 -1.93 5.83 -6.99
C ILE A 100 -1.42 5.40 -8.37
N ALA A 101 -2.35 5.04 -9.26
CA ALA A 101 -2.02 4.64 -10.63
C ALA A 101 -1.38 5.80 -11.43
N ALA A 102 -1.92 7.02 -11.32
CA ALA A 102 -1.38 8.21 -11.98
C ALA A 102 0.04 8.56 -11.50
N LEU A 103 0.35 8.29 -10.23
CA LEU A 103 1.70 8.43 -9.66
C LEU A 103 2.63 7.27 -10.05
N GLY A 104 2.17 6.33 -10.89
CA GLY A 104 2.93 5.19 -11.38
C GLY A 104 3.24 4.16 -10.31
N ILE A 105 2.37 4.01 -9.30
CA ILE A 105 2.43 2.92 -8.33
C ILE A 105 1.50 1.82 -8.83
N ASN A 106 2.05 0.63 -9.05
CA ASN A 106 1.38 -0.42 -9.82
C ASN A 106 0.88 -1.59 -8.97
N ASN A 107 1.08 -1.55 -7.65
CA ASN A 107 0.73 -2.65 -6.76
C ASN A 107 -0.14 -2.14 -5.61
N ILE A 108 -1.29 -2.77 -5.40
CA ILE A 108 -2.22 -2.48 -4.29
C ILE A 108 -2.56 -3.80 -3.59
N LEU A 109 -2.44 -3.82 -2.25
CA LEU A 109 -2.93 -4.88 -1.39
C LEU A 109 -4.28 -4.47 -0.80
N CYS A 110 -5.35 -5.15 -1.21
CA CYS A 110 -6.73 -4.84 -0.81
C CYS A 110 -7.06 -5.50 0.54
N LEU A 111 -7.48 -4.70 1.52
CA LEU A 111 -7.74 -5.16 2.88
C LEU A 111 -9.12 -4.69 3.37
N THR A 112 -9.86 -5.56 4.07
CA THR A 112 -11.10 -5.15 4.75
C THR A 112 -10.79 -4.17 5.89
N GLY A 113 -9.77 -4.50 6.70
CA GLY A 113 -9.28 -3.66 7.80
C GLY A 113 -9.83 -4.04 9.17
N ASP A 114 -9.00 -3.84 10.19
CA ASP A 114 -9.27 -4.06 11.61
C ASP A 114 -10.46 -3.25 12.14
N TYR A 115 -11.20 -3.73 13.14
CA TYR A 115 -12.23 -2.90 13.79
C TYR A 115 -11.64 -1.60 14.38
N VAL A 116 -12.34 -0.47 14.15
CA VAL A 116 -11.95 0.85 14.67
C VAL A 116 -11.78 0.90 16.19
N SER A 117 -12.52 0.04 16.92
CA SER A 117 -12.45 -0.09 18.37
C SER A 117 -11.09 -0.57 18.90
N MET A 118 -10.25 -1.18 18.04
CA MET A 118 -8.89 -1.59 18.41
C MET A 118 -7.87 -0.45 18.33
N GLY A 119 -8.24 0.65 17.68
CA GLY A 119 -7.36 1.78 17.40
C GLY A 119 -7.31 2.84 18.49
N ASN A 120 -6.62 3.93 18.20
CA ASN A 120 -6.50 5.09 19.08
C ASN A 120 -7.69 6.08 18.96
N HIS A 121 -8.64 5.81 18.07
CA HIS A 121 -9.90 6.56 17.93
C HIS A 121 -11.10 5.59 17.89
N PRO A 122 -11.39 4.91 19.01
CA PRO A 122 -12.42 3.86 19.05
C PRO A 122 -13.84 4.37 18.78
N SER A 123 -14.09 5.67 18.91
CA SER A 123 -15.37 6.33 18.60
C SER A 123 -15.49 6.81 17.15
N ALA A 124 -14.47 6.61 16.30
CA ALA A 124 -14.55 6.95 14.89
C ALA A 124 -15.62 6.11 14.18
N LYS A 125 -16.28 6.69 13.17
CA LYS A 125 -17.29 5.96 12.40
C LYS A 125 -16.59 4.98 11.45
N PRO A 126 -16.84 3.67 11.58
CA PRO A 126 -16.36 2.72 10.59
C PRO A 126 -17.16 2.89 9.29
N VAL A 127 -16.52 2.68 8.14
CA VAL A 127 -17.14 2.85 6.83
C VAL A 127 -17.54 1.49 6.23
N TYR A 128 -16.59 0.59 5.97
CA TYR A 128 -16.82 -0.76 5.43
C TYR A 128 -17.86 -0.83 4.29
N ASP A 129 -17.89 0.18 3.41
CA ASP A 129 -18.78 0.19 2.24
C ASP A 129 -18.45 -0.95 1.27
N LEU A 130 -17.18 -1.36 1.25
CA LEU A 130 -16.67 -2.53 0.55
C LEU A 130 -15.89 -3.43 1.52
N ASP A 131 -15.81 -4.73 1.22
CA ASP A 131 -14.78 -5.62 1.77
C ASP A 131 -13.56 -5.76 0.82
N SER A 132 -12.54 -6.50 1.23
CA SER A 132 -11.33 -6.75 0.42
C SER A 132 -11.62 -7.43 -0.92
N ILE A 133 -12.61 -8.33 -1.00
CA ILE A 133 -12.96 -9.04 -2.23
C ILE A 133 -13.67 -8.11 -3.21
N GLN A 134 -14.55 -7.26 -2.71
CA GLN A 134 -15.19 -6.21 -3.50
C GLN A 134 -14.18 -5.16 -3.95
N LEU A 135 -13.23 -4.77 -3.09
CA LEU A 135 -12.16 -3.85 -3.46
C LEU A 135 -11.26 -4.41 -4.58
N ILE A 136 -10.96 -5.71 -4.58
CA ILE A 136 -10.26 -6.37 -5.70
C ILE A 136 -11.03 -6.19 -7.02
N LYS A 137 -12.36 -6.27 -7.00
CA LYS A 137 -13.19 -6.04 -8.21
C LYS A 137 -13.16 -4.58 -8.66
N THR A 138 -12.98 -3.63 -7.73
CA THR A 138 -12.86 -2.19 -8.03
C THR A 138 -11.50 -1.83 -8.62
N VAL A 139 -10.43 -2.55 -8.25
CA VAL A 139 -9.06 -2.32 -8.76
C VAL A 139 -8.82 -2.95 -10.14
N LYS A 140 -9.60 -3.98 -10.51
CA LYS A 140 -9.53 -4.67 -11.81
C LYS A 140 -10.17 -3.87 -12.93
#